data_AF-A0A401WQ07-F1
#
_entry.id   AF-A0A401WQ07-F1
#
_cell.length_a   1.000
_cell.length_b   1.000
_cell.length_c   1.000
_cell.angle_alpha   90.00
_cell.angle_beta   90.00
_cell.angle_gamma   90.00
#
_symmetry.space_group_name_H-M   'P 1'
#
loop_
_entity.id
_entity.type
_entity.pdbx_description
1 polymer ?
#
loop_
_entity_poly.entity_id
_entity_poly.type
_entity_poly.pdbx_seq_one_letter_code
_entity_poly.pdbx_strand_id
1 'polypeptide(L)'
;MILNLSTFRLQWGQNIYGWIQADSMIKKIDDLPKVITINSLDKEDRSLFPEGFFDLYEVYSYRNASQILATTCSNDFNELTNTLMKFQIAPEDIIVGGGNKSKIAKGVEDLFHPLGWRETRVTADLLINRITYTDPSKRGGKAPKKIERYKIDSFVDGHKIDFVKNRIAFDMEWNSKDQTFDRDLYALRSFYECNIISAGILLTRSAELIPAFNELQKRSAKEMSKGKFGASTTWMGKLRYRIEAGRGGGCPILAIGFRPALIKNFENWKDANPIRRTTNDISASDIATEAENDIED
;
A
#
# COMPACT_ATOMS: atom_id res chain seq x y z
N MET A 1 13.96 -83.28 -49.63
CA MET A 1 13.43 -83.12 -48.26
C MET A 1 13.42 -81.62 -47.99
N ILE A 2 12.53 -80.79 -48.56
CA ILE A 2 11.07 -80.60 -48.36
C ILE A 2 10.61 -80.64 -46.91
N LEU A 3 10.33 -79.43 -46.39
CA LEU A 3 9.22 -78.93 -45.54
C LEU A 3 9.65 -77.50 -45.16
N ASN A 4 9.29 -76.40 -45.83
CA ASN A 4 8.00 -75.77 -46.18
C ASN A 4 7.12 -75.35 -45.00
N LEU A 5 6.77 -74.05 -45.01
CA LEU A 5 5.73 -73.26 -44.33
C LEU A 5 6.37 -72.03 -43.66
N SER A 6 5.93 -70.79 -43.81
CA SER A 6 5.00 -70.13 -44.74
C SER A 6 5.06 -68.65 -44.34
N THR A 7 5.08 -67.77 -45.35
CA THR A 7 4.47 -66.42 -45.38
C THR A 7 4.15 -65.74 -44.05
N PHE A 8 4.68 -64.53 -43.82
CA PHE A 8 3.84 -63.37 -43.49
C PHE A 8 4.55 -62.05 -43.85
N ARG A 9 4.07 -61.44 -44.93
CA ARG A 9 4.23 -60.00 -45.23
C ARG A 9 3.47 -59.25 -44.15
N LEU A 10 4.15 -58.41 -43.36
CA LEU A 10 3.47 -57.46 -42.48
C LEU A 10 2.93 -56.30 -43.33
N GLN A 11 1.63 -56.35 -43.50
CA GLN A 11 0.77 -55.42 -44.18
C GLN A 11 0.65 -54.16 -43.34
N TRP A 12 0.93 -53.00 -43.94
CA TRP A 12 0.57 -51.70 -43.39
C TRP A 12 -0.95 -51.64 -43.26
N GLY A 13 -1.45 -51.54 -42.02
CA GLY A 13 -2.88 -51.58 -41.75
C GLY A 13 -3.24 -51.31 -40.30
N GLN A 14 -3.42 -50.02 -40.01
CA GLN A 14 -4.36 -49.44 -39.04
C GLN A 14 -4.17 -49.61 -37.52
N ASN A 15 -4.47 -48.47 -36.88
CA ASN A 15 -5.01 -48.29 -35.54
C ASN A 15 -4.09 -48.46 -34.34
N ILE A 16 -3.26 -47.43 -34.10
CA ILE A 16 -3.10 -46.89 -32.74
C ILE A 16 -2.79 -45.37 -32.77
N TYR A 17 -3.65 -44.58 -33.42
CA TYR A 17 -3.81 -43.17 -33.03
C TYR A 17 -4.78 -43.15 -31.85
N GLY A 18 -4.28 -43.54 -30.67
CA GLY A 18 -4.92 -43.19 -29.41
C GLY A 18 -4.71 -41.71 -29.19
N TRP A 19 -5.58 -40.90 -29.79
CA TRP A 19 -5.75 -39.51 -29.39
C TRP A 19 -6.12 -39.53 -27.91
N ILE A 20 -5.15 -39.27 -27.04
CA ILE A 20 -5.48 -38.61 -25.79
C ILE A 20 -6.03 -37.26 -26.26
N GLN A 21 -7.36 -37.16 -26.36
CA GLN A 21 -8.03 -35.88 -26.22
C GLN A 21 -7.60 -35.35 -24.85
N ALA A 22 -6.46 -34.66 -24.83
CA ALA A 22 -6.29 -33.56 -23.92
C ALA A 22 -7.31 -32.53 -24.40
N ASP A 23 -8.57 -32.75 -24.00
CA ASP A 23 -9.58 -31.72 -24.02
C ASP A 23 -8.92 -30.56 -23.29
N SER A 24 -8.54 -29.58 -24.09
CA SER A 24 -7.88 -28.39 -23.64
C SER A 24 -8.82 -27.74 -22.65
N MET A 25 -8.57 -27.92 -21.36
CA MET A 25 -9.12 -27.08 -20.31
C MET A 25 -8.48 -25.68 -20.40
N ILE A 26 -8.51 -25.08 -21.60
CA ILE A 26 -8.40 -23.65 -21.78
C ILE A 26 -9.77 -23.13 -21.34
N LYS A 27 -9.91 -22.82 -20.05
CA LYS A 27 -11.00 -21.96 -19.61
C LYS A 27 -11.01 -20.74 -20.53
N LYS A 28 -12.15 -20.37 -21.11
CA LYS A 28 -12.24 -19.11 -21.83
C LYS A 28 -11.81 -18.00 -20.87
N ILE A 29 -11.17 -16.96 -21.38
CA ILE A 29 -10.67 -15.84 -20.56
C ILE A 29 -11.78 -15.29 -19.65
N ASP A 30 -13.03 -15.27 -20.14
CA ASP A 30 -14.22 -14.85 -19.40
C ASP A 30 -14.65 -15.83 -18.28
N ASP A 31 -14.23 -17.09 -18.35
CA ASP A 31 -14.51 -18.15 -17.37
C ASP A 31 -13.39 -18.28 -16.32
N LEU A 32 -12.31 -17.50 -16.44
CA LEU A 32 -11.27 -17.44 -15.41
C LEU A 32 -11.83 -16.70 -14.17
N PRO A 33 -11.49 -17.16 -12.95
CA PRO A 33 -11.82 -16.40 -11.77
C PRO A 33 -11.19 -15.02 -11.89
N LYS A 34 -12.02 -13.96 -11.86
CA LYS A 34 -11.55 -12.58 -11.78
C LYS A 34 -10.86 -12.38 -10.44
N VAL A 35 -9.55 -12.54 -10.41
CA VAL A 35 -8.71 -12.12 -9.29
C VAL A 35 -8.49 -10.63 -9.46
N ILE A 36 -9.45 -9.84 -8.94
CA ILE A 36 -9.42 -8.37 -9.00
C ILE A 36 -8.33 -7.81 -8.07
N THR A 37 -7.93 -8.60 -7.07
CA THR A 37 -7.09 -8.19 -5.97
C THR A 37 -5.93 -9.18 -5.84
N ILE A 38 -4.69 -8.70 -5.88
CA ILE A 38 -3.58 -9.51 -5.38
C ILE A 38 -3.87 -9.70 -3.88
N ASN A 39 -4.33 -10.88 -3.48
CA ASN A 39 -4.69 -11.16 -2.10
C ASN A 39 -3.41 -11.16 -1.26
N SER A 40 -3.09 -9.97 -0.76
CA SER A 40 -1.87 -9.63 -0.04
C SER A 40 -2.18 -9.11 1.35
N LEU A 41 -3.47 -9.05 1.72
CA LEU A 41 -3.92 -8.65 3.05
C LEU A 41 -3.67 -9.80 4.04
N ASP A 42 -2.94 -9.48 5.11
CA ASP A 42 -2.60 -10.44 6.15
C ASP A 42 -3.75 -10.56 7.16
N LYS A 43 -3.75 -11.67 7.92
CA LYS A 43 -4.61 -11.79 9.09
C LYS A 43 -4.18 -10.78 10.15
N GLU A 44 -5.16 -10.08 10.74
CA GLU A 44 -4.93 -9.16 11.85
C GLU A 44 -4.30 -9.90 13.04
N ASP A 45 -3.17 -9.39 13.52
CA ASP A 45 -2.47 -9.86 14.72
C ASP A 45 -2.23 -8.69 15.67
N ARG A 46 -3.14 -8.54 16.64
CA ARG A 46 -3.10 -7.45 17.62
C ARG A 46 -1.95 -7.57 18.60
N SER A 47 -1.37 -8.76 18.77
CA SER A 47 -0.29 -9.00 19.73
C SER A 47 1.02 -8.29 19.36
N LEU A 48 1.13 -7.84 18.10
CA LEU A 48 2.28 -7.10 17.58
C LEU A 48 2.26 -5.61 17.93
N PHE A 49 1.19 -5.11 18.55
CA PHE A 49 0.97 -3.69 18.82
C PHE A 49 0.78 -3.43 20.33
N PRO A 50 1.02 -2.20 20.81
CA PRO A 50 0.71 -1.81 22.18
C PRO A 50 -0.77 -2.03 22.54
N GLU A 51 -1.04 -2.30 23.81
CA GLU A 51 -2.41 -2.39 24.32
C GLU A 51 -3.20 -1.10 24.02
N GLY A 52 -4.44 -1.25 23.55
CA GLY A 52 -5.30 -0.12 23.17
C GLY A 52 -4.98 0.52 21.81
N PHE A 53 -3.95 0.07 21.08
CA PHE A 53 -3.60 0.65 19.78
C PHE A 53 -4.76 0.60 18.78
N PHE A 54 -5.47 -0.52 18.74
CA PHE A 54 -6.62 -0.71 17.85
C PHE A 54 -7.84 0.11 18.26
N ASP A 55 -7.91 0.66 19.47
CA ASP A 55 -8.99 1.57 19.85
C ASP A 55 -8.78 2.95 19.22
N LEU A 56 -7.53 3.33 19.03
CA LEU A 56 -7.11 4.61 18.45
C LEU A 56 -6.91 4.54 16.93
N TYR A 57 -6.60 3.36 16.40
CA TYR A 57 -6.20 3.18 15.01
C TYR A 57 -6.89 1.98 14.34
N GLU A 58 -7.31 2.18 13.10
CA GLU A 58 -7.66 1.13 12.14
C GLU A 58 -6.35 0.63 11.50
N VAL A 59 -6.15 -0.68 11.36
CA VAL A 59 -4.87 -1.25 10.88
C VAL A 59 -5.09 -2.33 9.84
N TYR A 60 -4.37 -2.23 8.73
CA TYR A 60 -4.31 -3.28 7.70
C TYR A 60 -2.85 -3.58 7.34
N SER A 61 -2.51 -4.85 7.36
CA SER A 61 -1.17 -5.33 7.03
C SER A 61 -1.18 -6.00 5.67
N TYR A 62 -0.23 -5.61 4.81
CA TYR A 62 -0.07 -6.22 3.50
C TYR A 62 1.33 -6.82 3.33
N ARG A 63 1.39 -8.05 2.80
CA ARG A 63 2.62 -8.81 2.54
C ARG A 63 3.48 -9.01 3.81
N ASN A 64 2.83 -9.35 4.91
CA ASN A 64 3.40 -9.56 6.24
C ASN A 64 4.08 -8.32 6.83
N ALA A 65 3.63 -7.11 6.48
CA ALA A 65 4.26 -5.87 6.92
C ALA A 65 4.38 -5.78 8.44
N SER A 66 3.30 -6.07 9.18
CA SER A 66 3.30 -6.04 10.66
C SER A 66 4.35 -6.97 11.24
N GLN A 67 4.43 -8.20 10.72
CA GLN A 67 5.35 -9.22 11.21
C GLN A 67 6.80 -8.85 10.90
N ILE A 68 7.06 -8.34 9.69
CA ILE A 68 8.39 -7.86 9.28
C ILE A 68 8.84 -6.70 10.18
N LEU A 69 7.96 -5.72 10.41
CA LEU A 69 8.23 -4.57 11.26
C LEU A 69 8.49 -5.00 12.71
N ALA A 70 7.61 -5.82 13.28
CA ALA A 70 7.71 -6.29 14.66
C ALA A 70 8.92 -7.19 14.92
N THR A 71 9.39 -7.93 13.91
CA THR A 71 10.51 -8.88 14.06
C THR A 71 11.85 -8.28 13.67
N THR A 72 11.94 -7.67 12.48
CA THR A 72 13.21 -7.20 11.92
C THR A 72 13.56 -5.78 12.34
N CYS A 73 12.54 -4.96 12.63
CA CYS A 73 12.68 -3.54 12.96
C CYS A 73 12.04 -3.22 14.32
N SER A 74 12.07 -4.19 15.25
CA SER A 74 11.30 -4.19 16.50
C SER A 74 11.47 -2.91 17.32
N ASN A 75 12.70 -2.41 17.49
CA ASN A 75 12.97 -1.20 18.27
C ASN A 75 12.30 0.04 17.65
N ASP A 76 12.50 0.27 16.34
CA ASP A 76 11.93 1.42 15.65
C ASP A 76 10.41 1.30 15.52
N PHE A 77 9.89 0.09 15.33
CA PHE A 77 8.44 -0.17 15.26
C PHE A 77 7.75 0.05 16.61
N ASN A 78 8.38 -0.40 17.70
CA ASN A 78 7.91 -0.13 19.06
C ASN A 78 7.97 1.37 19.38
N GLU A 79 9.05 2.07 18.98
CA GLU A 79 9.13 3.53 19.14
C GLU A 79 8.00 4.22 18.37
N LEU A 80 7.75 3.82 17.12
CA LEU A 80 6.71 4.39 16.27
C LEU A 80 5.31 4.18 16.85
N THR A 81 4.95 2.95 17.19
CA THR A 81 3.61 2.62 17.70
C THR A 81 3.36 3.28 19.05
N ASN A 82 4.33 3.24 19.98
CA ASN A 82 4.21 3.94 21.27
C ASN A 82 4.19 5.47 21.15
N THR A 83 4.81 6.02 20.09
CA THR A 83 4.73 7.46 19.81
C THR A 83 3.36 7.83 19.27
N LEU A 84 2.80 7.03 18.36
CA LEU A 84 1.42 7.19 17.88
C LEU A 84 0.38 7.08 19.00
N MET A 85 0.60 6.25 20.02
CA MET A 85 -0.28 6.18 21.21
C MET A 85 -0.40 7.51 21.97
N LYS A 86 0.57 8.42 21.82
CA LYS A 86 0.57 9.74 22.47
C LYS A 86 -0.10 10.82 21.63
N PHE A 87 -0.38 10.54 20.36
CA PHE A 87 -0.98 11.50 19.45
C PHE A 87 -2.44 11.74 19.83
N GLN A 88 -2.86 13.01 19.74
CA GLN A 88 -4.25 13.42 19.93
C GLN A 88 -4.57 14.53 18.94
N ILE A 89 -5.82 14.57 18.49
CA ILE A 89 -6.32 15.56 17.55
C ILE A 89 -7.22 16.53 18.30
N ALA A 90 -6.91 17.82 18.27
CA ALA A 90 -7.83 18.83 18.79
C ALA A 90 -9.02 19.01 17.83
N PRO A 91 -10.27 19.12 18.33
CA PRO A 91 -11.44 19.46 17.51
C PRO A 91 -11.20 20.67 16.60
N GLU A 92 -10.53 21.71 17.13
CA GLU A 92 -10.21 22.94 16.40
C GLU A 92 -9.28 22.70 15.21
N ASP A 93 -8.37 21.73 15.29
CA ASP A 93 -7.41 21.43 14.23
C ASP A 93 -8.06 20.69 13.06
N ILE A 94 -9.19 20.01 13.29
CA ILE A 94 -10.04 19.45 12.25
C ILE A 94 -10.86 20.57 11.58
N ILE A 95 -11.46 21.44 12.41
CA ILE A 95 -12.32 22.55 11.98
C ILE A 95 -11.55 23.55 11.12
N VAL A 96 -10.36 23.96 11.55
CA VAL A 96 -9.53 24.90 10.79
C VAL A 96 -9.07 24.22 9.50
N GLY A 97 -9.65 24.64 8.38
CA GLY A 97 -9.21 24.28 7.03
C GLY A 97 -8.36 25.37 6.40
N GLY A 98 -7.44 24.96 5.53
CA GLY A 98 -6.62 25.87 4.73
C GLY A 98 -5.23 26.17 5.33
N GLY A 99 -4.31 26.54 4.44
CA GLY A 99 -2.88 26.65 4.70
C GLY A 99 -2.09 25.58 3.94
N ASN A 100 -0.80 25.83 3.66
CA ASN A 100 0.04 24.89 2.91
C ASN A 100 0.20 23.51 3.60
N LYS A 101 0.06 23.44 4.93
CA LYS A 101 0.20 22.19 5.70
C LYS A 101 -0.79 22.15 6.87
N SER A 102 -1.46 21.00 7.05
CA SER A 102 -2.43 20.77 8.13
C SER A 102 -1.74 20.78 9.50
N LYS A 103 -2.42 21.30 10.53
CA LYS A 103 -1.91 21.20 11.91
C LYS A 103 -1.83 19.76 12.42
N ILE A 104 -2.65 18.87 11.88
CA ILE A 104 -2.59 17.43 12.20
C ILE A 104 -1.30 16.83 11.66
N ALA A 105 -0.92 17.18 10.42
CA ALA A 105 0.38 16.79 9.84
C ALA A 105 1.54 17.33 10.68
N LYS A 106 1.48 18.62 11.02
CA LYS A 106 2.47 19.23 11.90
C LYS A 106 2.55 18.55 13.28
N GLY A 107 1.42 18.16 13.87
CA GLY A 107 1.40 17.45 15.15
C GLY A 107 2.11 16.09 15.08
N VAL A 108 1.99 15.37 13.97
CA VAL A 108 2.76 14.13 13.74
C VAL A 108 4.25 14.46 13.56
N GLU A 109 4.61 15.48 12.79
CA GLU A 109 6.00 15.94 12.66
C GLU A 109 6.64 16.28 14.00
N ASP A 110 5.93 17.03 14.84
CA ASP A 110 6.40 17.47 16.15
C ASP A 110 6.63 16.27 17.11
N LEU A 111 5.93 15.15 16.91
CA LEU A 111 6.18 13.90 17.65
C LEU A 111 7.41 13.15 17.14
N PHE A 112 7.60 13.07 15.83
CA PHE A 112 8.57 12.16 15.22
C PHE A 112 9.93 12.79 14.93
N HIS A 113 9.99 14.08 14.59
CA HIS A 113 11.25 14.77 14.32
C HIS A 113 12.21 14.77 15.52
N PRO A 114 11.79 15.00 16.78
CA PRO A 114 12.70 14.90 17.92
C PRO A 114 13.32 13.50 18.10
N LEU A 115 12.65 12.45 17.61
CA LEU A 115 13.08 11.05 17.71
C LEU A 115 14.02 10.61 16.57
N GLY A 116 14.38 11.54 15.67
CA GLY A 116 15.33 11.28 14.58
C GLY A 116 14.71 10.75 13.29
N TRP A 117 13.38 10.70 13.19
CA TRP A 117 12.72 10.43 11.91
C TRP A 117 12.88 11.63 10.99
N ARG A 118 13.31 11.40 9.75
CA ARG A 118 13.70 12.48 8.84
C ARG A 118 13.13 12.29 7.44
N GLU A 119 12.80 13.41 6.82
CA GLU A 119 12.46 13.48 5.41
C GLU A 119 13.66 12.98 4.60
N THR A 120 13.43 11.99 3.74
CA THR A 120 14.50 11.33 2.97
C THR A 120 14.12 11.24 1.51
N ARG A 121 15.09 11.48 0.61
CA ARG A 121 14.98 11.23 -0.84
C ARG A 121 15.95 10.13 -1.22
N VAL A 122 15.55 9.28 -2.17
CA VAL A 122 16.42 8.26 -2.76
C VAL A 122 16.62 8.54 -4.24
N THR A 123 17.88 8.50 -4.66
CA THR A 123 18.30 8.63 -6.05
C THR A 123 19.32 7.53 -6.37
N ALA A 124 19.25 6.94 -7.56
CA ALA A 124 20.22 5.95 -8.00
C ALA A 124 20.41 5.95 -9.52
N ASP A 125 21.63 5.68 -9.98
CA ASP A 125 21.92 5.33 -11.36
C ASP A 125 21.87 3.81 -11.55
N LEU A 126 21.56 3.35 -12.76
CA LEU A 126 21.65 1.93 -13.10
C LEU A 126 22.86 1.68 -13.99
N LEU A 127 23.83 0.91 -13.48
CA LEU A 127 24.95 0.42 -14.29
C LEU A 127 24.60 -0.92 -14.93
N ILE A 128 24.59 -0.96 -16.26
CA ILE A 128 24.30 -2.17 -17.03
C ILE A 128 25.59 -2.76 -17.57
N ASN A 129 25.82 -4.04 -17.25
CA ASN A 129 26.92 -4.84 -17.79
C ASN A 129 26.33 -5.93 -18.72
N ARG A 130 26.37 -5.69 -20.03
CA ARG A 130 25.96 -6.69 -21.02
C ARG A 130 27.16 -7.58 -21.38
N ILE A 131 27.05 -8.86 -21.05
CA ILE A 131 28.08 -9.87 -21.37
C ILE A 131 27.55 -10.80 -22.45
N THR A 132 28.23 -10.83 -23.59
CA THR A 132 27.90 -11.74 -24.71
C THR A 132 29.01 -12.77 -24.85
N TYR A 133 28.68 -14.05 -24.66
CA TYR A 133 29.60 -15.16 -24.93
C TYR A 133 29.65 -15.41 -26.45
N THR A 134 30.83 -15.28 -27.04
CA THR A 134 30.98 -15.24 -28.50
C THR A 134 31.25 -16.61 -29.12
N ASP A 135 31.59 -17.60 -28.31
CA ASP A 135 31.81 -18.98 -28.73
C ASP A 135 31.03 -19.93 -27.80
N PRO A 136 29.90 -20.49 -28.26
CA PRO A 136 29.06 -21.37 -27.43
C PRO A 136 29.71 -22.74 -27.14
N SER A 137 30.78 -23.10 -27.85
CA SER A 137 31.50 -24.36 -27.64
C SER A 137 32.43 -24.32 -26.42
N LYS A 138 32.89 -23.13 -26.02
CA LYS A 138 33.80 -22.94 -24.88
C LYS A 138 33.02 -22.63 -23.61
N ARG A 139 33.27 -23.40 -22.55
CA ARG A 139 32.58 -23.26 -21.24
C ARG A 139 33.54 -22.78 -20.15
N GLY A 140 32.96 -22.28 -19.06
CA GLY A 140 33.69 -21.86 -17.86
C GLY A 140 34.32 -20.47 -17.97
N GLY A 141 35.12 -20.10 -16.96
CA GLY A 141 35.65 -18.73 -16.81
C GLY A 141 36.56 -18.22 -17.93
N LYS A 142 37.02 -19.10 -18.82
CA LYS A 142 37.90 -18.78 -19.97
C LYS A 142 37.15 -18.61 -21.30
N ALA A 143 35.83 -18.78 -21.32
CA ALA A 143 35.06 -18.59 -22.55
C ALA A 143 35.23 -17.15 -23.09
N PRO A 144 35.52 -16.98 -24.39
CA PRO A 144 35.65 -15.65 -24.98
C PRO A 144 34.32 -14.90 -24.87
N LYS A 145 34.38 -13.66 -24.43
CA LYS A 145 33.21 -12.83 -24.17
C LYS A 145 33.47 -11.37 -24.57
N LYS A 146 32.43 -10.74 -25.11
CA LYS A 146 32.36 -9.29 -25.31
C LYS A 146 31.61 -8.70 -24.11
N ILE A 147 32.15 -7.63 -23.53
CA ILE A 147 31.52 -6.91 -22.42
C ILE A 147 31.22 -5.49 -22.89
N GLU A 148 29.95 -5.11 -22.85
CA GLU A 148 29.47 -3.75 -23.14
C GLU A 148 28.92 -3.16 -21.83
N ARG A 149 29.40 -1.97 -21.46
CA ARG A 149 28.96 -1.28 -20.25
C ARG A 149 28.33 0.05 -20.62
N TYR A 150 27.17 0.33 -20.05
CA TYR A 150 26.53 1.64 -20.13
C TYR A 150 25.79 1.94 -18.83
N LYS A 151 25.57 3.22 -18.55
CA LYS A 151 24.89 3.70 -17.37
C LYS A 151 23.62 4.43 -17.78
N ILE A 152 22.55 4.23 -17.02
CA ILE A 152 21.35 5.06 -17.07
C ILE A 152 21.42 5.98 -15.85
N ASP A 153 21.66 7.27 -16.09
CA ASP A 153 21.62 8.29 -15.06
C ASP A 153 20.21 8.44 -14.48
N SER A 154 20.10 8.68 -13.18
CA SER A 154 18.83 8.95 -12.49
C SER A 154 17.76 7.87 -12.73
N PHE A 155 18.17 6.59 -12.78
CA PHE A 155 17.26 5.46 -12.93
C PHE A 155 16.21 5.39 -11.81
N VAL A 156 16.60 5.76 -10.59
CA VAL A 156 15.67 6.06 -9.49
C VAL A 156 15.78 7.55 -9.19
N ASP A 157 14.66 8.26 -9.27
CA ASP A 157 14.53 9.65 -8.85
C ASP A 157 13.18 9.86 -8.14
N GLY A 158 13.07 9.26 -6.96
CA GLY A 158 11.79 9.14 -6.24
C GLY A 158 11.36 10.40 -5.51
N HIS A 159 10.07 10.46 -5.17
CA HIS A 159 9.56 11.45 -4.21
C HIS A 159 10.20 11.24 -2.83
N LYS A 160 10.19 12.30 -2.02
CA LYS A 160 10.66 12.20 -0.63
C LYS A 160 9.64 11.42 0.21
N ILE A 161 10.09 10.78 1.27
CA ILE A 161 9.19 10.27 2.30
C ILE A 161 9.45 11.05 3.58
N ASP A 162 8.39 11.54 4.21
CA ASP A 162 8.45 12.46 5.34
C ASP A 162 9.19 11.88 6.56
N PHE A 163 9.00 10.59 6.84
CA PHE A 163 9.58 9.96 8.03
C PHE A 163 10.31 8.66 7.69
N VAL A 164 11.64 8.74 7.61
CA VAL A 164 12.48 7.55 7.46
C VAL A 164 13.44 7.44 8.64
N LYS A 165 13.52 6.23 9.19
CA LYS A 165 14.48 5.86 10.24
C LYS A 165 14.88 4.40 10.07
N ASN A 166 16.19 4.16 10.01
CA ASN A 166 16.77 2.84 9.77
C ASN A 166 16.11 2.15 8.57
N ARG A 167 15.40 1.04 8.80
CA ARG A 167 14.75 0.23 7.76
C ARG A 167 13.23 0.39 7.71
N ILE A 168 12.69 1.48 8.27
CA ILE A 168 11.27 1.82 8.21
C ILE A 168 11.12 3.19 7.55
N ALA A 169 10.12 3.30 6.68
CA ALA A 169 9.64 4.57 6.20
C ALA A 169 8.13 4.68 6.41
N PHE A 170 7.65 5.86 6.80
CA PHE A 170 6.23 6.16 6.78
C PHE A 170 5.92 7.54 6.27
N ASP A 171 4.73 7.66 5.68
CA ASP A 171 4.16 8.93 5.23
C ASP A 171 2.77 9.14 5.84
N MET A 172 2.33 10.40 5.93
CA MET A 172 1.03 10.74 6.52
C MET A 172 0.20 11.61 5.59
N GLU A 173 -0.98 11.11 5.23
CA GLU A 173 -1.92 11.79 4.35
C GLU A 173 -3.21 12.20 5.07
N TRP A 174 -3.43 13.52 5.15
CA TRP A 174 -4.60 14.11 5.80
C TRP A 174 -5.42 14.98 4.85
N ASN A 175 -6.47 14.39 4.26
CA ASN A 175 -7.43 15.08 3.39
C ASN A 175 -6.80 15.82 2.20
N SER A 176 -5.70 15.27 1.68
CA SER A 176 -5.08 15.69 0.42
C SER A 176 -5.89 15.17 -0.77
N LYS A 177 -5.54 15.58 -1.99
CA LYS A 177 -6.09 14.96 -3.22
C LYS A 177 -5.60 13.52 -3.35
N ASP A 178 -6.40 12.65 -3.95
CA ASP A 178 -6.09 11.22 -4.05
C ASP A 178 -4.83 10.85 -4.84
N GLN A 179 -4.33 11.73 -5.73
CA GLN A 179 -3.08 11.52 -6.48
C GLN A 179 -1.87 11.35 -5.57
N THR A 180 -1.97 11.77 -4.31
CA THR A 180 -0.88 11.70 -3.34
C THR A 180 -0.52 10.25 -2.99
N PHE A 181 -1.52 9.37 -2.77
CA PHE A 181 -1.23 7.97 -2.43
C PHE A 181 -0.43 7.21 -3.50
N ASP A 182 -0.65 7.51 -4.77
CA ASP A 182 0.07 6.85 -5.86
C ASP A 182 1.56 7.20 -5.84
N ARG A 183 1.86 8.46 -5.56
CA ARG A 183 3.21 8.97 -5.39
C ARG A 183 3.88 8.38 -4.16
N ASP A 184 3.16 8.28 -3.04
CA ASP A 184 3.73 7.78 -1.78
C ASP A 184 3.96 6.26 -1.84
N LEU A 185 3.03 5.51 -2.44
CA LEU A 185 3.21 4.08 -2.71
C LEU A 185 4.36 3.82 -3.68
N TYR A 186 4.51 4.65 -4.72
CA TYR A 186 5.66 4.59 -5.61
C TYR A 186 6.98 4.88 -4.88
N ALA A 187 7.01 5.87 -3.99
CA ALA A 187 8.18 6.19 -3.18
C ALA A 187 8.56 5.02 -2.25
N LEU A 188 7.59 4.47 -1.50
CA LEU A 188 7.81 3.30 -0.64
C LEU A 188 8.35 2.11 -1.43
N ARG A 189 7.78 1.85 -2.61
CA ARG A 189 8.27 0.84 -3.55
C ARG A 189 9.74 1.08 -3.92
N SER A 190 10.10 2.29 -4.33
CA SER A 190 11.49 2.61 -4.72
C SER A 190 12.46 2.41 -3.56
N PHE A 191 12.10 2.84 -2.35
CA PHE A 191 12.93 2.65 -1.16
C PHE A 191 13.13 1.17 -0.84
N TYR A 192 12.08 0.37 -0.98
CA TYR A 192 12.14 -1.08 -0.77
C TYR A 192 12.99 -1.79 -1.84
N GLU A 193 12.77 -1.48 -3.13
CA GLU A 193 13.52 -2.05 -4.25
C GLU A 193 15.02 -1.67 -4.20
N CYS A 194 15.35 -0.50 -3.65
CA CYS A 194 16.72 -0.08 -3.38
C CYS A 194 17.31 -0.69 -2.09
N ASN A 195 16.58 -1.58 -1.41
CA ASN A 195 16.95 -2.24 -0.16
C ASN A 195 17.21 -1.27 1.02
N ILE A 196 16.58 -0.10 1.01
CA ILE A 196 16.73 0.93 2.05
C ILE A 196 15.81 0.63 3.23
N ILE A 197 14.56 0.24 2.95
CA ILE A 197 13.57 -0.14 3.96
C ILE A 197 13.20 -1.62 3.88
N SER A 198 12.76 -2.19 4.99
CA SER A 198 12.15 -3.52 5.06
C SER A 198 10.64 -3.47 4.82
N ALA A 199 9.98 -2.39 5.23
CA ALA A 199 8.54 -2.18 5.05
C ALA A 199 8.21 -0.69 5.11
N GLY A 200 7.12 -0.34 4.43
CA GLY A 200 6.52 1.00 4.44
C GLY A 200 5.29 1.06 5.33
N ILE A 201 4.96 2.25 5.82
CA ILE A 201 3.74 2.51 6.58
C ILE A 201 3.06 3.74 5.98
N LEU A 202 1.74 3.70 5.82
CA LEU A 202 0.95 4.86 5.39
C LEU A 202 -0.10 5.16 6.44
N LEU A 203 -0.06 6.38 6.98
CA LEU A 203 -0.98 6.87 7.98
C LEU A 203 -2.00 7.79 7.31
N THR A 204 -3.29 7.51 7.48
CA THR A 204 -4.38 8.32 6.94
C THR A 204 -5.58 8.32 7.87
N ARG A 205 -6.74 8.81 7.45
CA ARG A 205 -7.99 8.80 8.23
C ARG A 205 -8.82 7.55 7.97
N SER A 206 -9.47 7.04 9.01
CA SER A 206 -10.54 6.05 8.88
C SER A 206 -11.84 6.70 8.38
N ALA A 207 -12.72 5.90 7.76
CA ALA A 207 -14.11 6.29 7.53
C ALA A 207 -14.88 6.50 8.85
N GLU A 208 -14.43 5.86 9.95
CA GLU A 208 -15.02 6.01 11.28
C GLU A 208 -15.01 7.45 11.81
N LEU A 209 -14.15 8.33 11.25
CA LEU A 209 -14.11 9.75 11.61
C LEU A 209 -15.27 10.59 11.04
N ILE A 210 -16.01 10.08 10.06
CA ILE A 210 -17.06 10.83 9.36
C ILE A 210 -18.16 11.33 10.31
N PRO A 211 -18.73 10.51 11.23
CA PRO A 211 -19.69 11.00 12.21
C PRO A 211 -19.14 12.14 13.09
N ALA A 212 -17.86 12.07 13.48
CA ALA A 212 -17.24 13.14 14.25
C ALA A 212 -17.09 14.43 13.42
N PHE A 213 -16.78 14.32 12.12
CA PHE A 213 -16.74 15.48 11.22
C PHE A 213 -18.12 16.14 11.08
N ASN A 214 -19.19 15.36 10.98
CA ASN A 214 -20.56 15.89 10.94
C ASN A 214 -20.92 16.64 12.23
N GLU A 215 -20.57 16.10 13.41
CA GLU A 215 -20.78 16.78 14.70
C GLU A 215 -19.98 18.09 14.79
N LEU A 216 -18.71 18.08 14.36
CA LEU A 216 -17.87 19.29 14.32
C LEU A 216 -18.48 20.34 13.39
N GLN A 217 -18.98 19.94 12.23
CA GLN A 217 -19.58 20.86 11.25
C GLN A 217 -20.86 21.52 11.79
N LYS A 218 -21.72 20.77 12.48
CA LYS A 218 -22.97 21.28 13.08
C LYS A 218 -22.74 22.25 14.24
N ARG A 219 -21.67 22.03 15.02
CA ARG A 219 -21.39 22.73 16.28
C ARG A 219 -20.37 23.86 16.15
N SER A 220 -19.49 23.78 15.15
CA SER A 220 -18.45 24.78 14.92
C SER A 220 -19.04 26.16 14.62
N ALA A 221 -18.47 27.19 15.26
CA ALA A 221 -18.78 28.58 14.91
C ALA A 221 -18.33 28.92 13.46
N LYS A 222 -17.20 28.35 13.02
CA LYS A 222 -16.64 28.54 11.67
C LYS A 222 -17.19 27.49 10.70
N GLU A 223 -17.53 27.91 9.49
CA GLU A 223 -17.85 26.95 8.44
C GLU A 223 -16.60 26.15 8.06
N MET A 224 -16.75 24.82 8.04
CA MET A 224 -15.72 23.92 7.55
C MET A 224 -15.74 23.91 6.02
N SER A 225 -14.56 23.78 5.40
CA SER A 225 -14.44 23.78 3.93
C SER A 225 -15.26 22.63 3.32
N LYS A 226 -16.16 22.96 2.39
CA LYS A 226 -16.97 21.97 1.66
C LYS A 226 -16.08 20.96 0.95
N GLY A 227 -16.44 19.67 1.01
CA GLY A 227 -15.72 18.59 0.34
C GLY A 227 -14.39 18.18 0.99
N LYS A 228 -13.95 18.84 2.07
CA LYS A 228 -12.67 18.56 2.75
C LYS A 228 -12.55 17.12 3.28
N PHE A 229 -13.67 16.48 3.58
CA PHE A 229 -13.69 15.12 4.15
C PHE A 229 -14.50 14.14 3.29
N GLY A 230 -14.79 14.53 2.04
CA GLY A 230 -15.58 13.74 1.09
C GLY A 230 -14.78 12.60 0.44
N ALA A 231 -15.40 11.94 -0.54
CA ALA A 231 -14.88 10.73 -1.18
C ALA A 231 -13.59 10.95 -1.99
N SER A 232 -13.38 12.17 -2.50
CA SER A 232 -12.29 12.56 -3.39
C SER A 232 -10.99 12.97 -2.67
N THR A 233 -10.92 12.74 -1.36
CA THR A 233 -9.77 13.07 -0.52
C THR A 233 -9.17 11.82 0.08
N THR A 234 -7.92 11.89 0.54
CA THR A 234 -7.25 10.73 1.13
C THR A 234 -7.98 10.17 2.38
N TRP A 235 -8.30 8.87 2.34
CA TRP A 235 -8.82 8.06 3.45
C TRP A 235 -8.54 6.57 3.22
N MET A 236 -8.79 5.74 4.24
CA MET A 236 -8.45 4.31 4.24
C MET A 236 -8.96 3.53 3.03
N GLY A 237 -10.21 3.71 2.59
CA GLY A 237 -10.75 2.99 1.43
C GLY A 237 -10.01 3.30 0.13
N LYS A 238 -9.71 4.57 -0.14
CA LYS A 238 -8.91 4.99 -1.31
C LYS A 238 -7.47 4.48 -1.25
N LEU A 239 -6.90 4.34 -0.06
CA LEU A 239 -5.57 3.75 0.13
C LEU A 239 -5.59 2.25 -0.14
N ARG A 240 -6.50 1.51 0.50
CA ARG A 240 -6.62 0.06 0.39
C ARG A 240 -6.80 -0.37 -1.06
N TYR A 241 -7.71 0.28 -1.79
CA TYR A 241 -7.90 0.03 -3.22
C TYR A 241 -6.58 0.10 -4.02
N ARG A 242 -5.73 1.10 -3.75
CA ARG A 242 -4.46 1.29 -4.47
C ARG A 242 -3.41 0.25 -4.10
N ILE A 243 -3.32 -0.12 -2.82
CA ILE A 243 -2.43 -1.18 -2.36
C ILE A 243 -2.83 -2.51 -3.01
N GLU A 244 -4.13 -2.80 -2.98
CA GLU A 244 -4.77 -4.00 -3.49
C GLU A 244 -4.67 -4.13 -5.02
N ALA A 245 -4.68 -2.99 -5.73
CA ALA A 245 -4.36 -2.88 -7.15
C ALA A 245 -2.85 -3.00 -7.48
N GLY A 246 -2.00 -3.21 -6.46
CA GLY A 246 -0.57 -3.45 -6.63
C GLY A 246 0.29 -2.20 -6.82
N ARG A 247 -0.21 -0.99 -6.52
CA ARG A 247 0.54 0.26 -6.75
C ARG A 247 1.80 0.39 -5.88
N GLY A 248 1.85 -0.31 -4.74
CA GLY A 248 3.05 -0.45 -3.91
C GLY A 248 4.08 -1.49 -4.41
N GLY A 249 3.81 -2.16 -5.53
CA GLY A 249 4.66 -3.22 -6.06
C GLY A 249 4.86 -4.37 -5.07
N GLY A 250 6.12 -4.72 -4.81
CA GLY A 250 6.52 -5.78 -3.88
C GLY A 250 6.74 -5.31 -2.43
N CYS A 251 6.63 -4.01 -2.14
CA CYS A 251 6.89 -3.48 -0.80
C CYS A 251 5.84 -3.97 0.21
N PRO A 252 6.24 -4.53 1.37
CA PRO A 252 5.33 -4.72 2.51
C PRO A 252 4.83 -3.38 3.00
N ILE A 253 3.51 -3.24 3.18
CA ILE A 253 2.86 -1.98 3.57
C ILE A 253 1.94 -2.22 4.77
N LEU A 254 2.12 -1.40 5.80
CA LEU A 254 1.18 -1.28 6.91
C LEU A 254 0.34 -0.01 6.72
N ALA A 255 -0.96 -0.17 6.48
CA ALA A 255 -1.89 0.96 6.42
C ALA A 255 -2.49 1.21 7.81
N ILE A 256 -2.42 2.44 8.27
CA ILE A 256 -2.93 2.87 9.58
C ILE A 256 -3.93 4.01 9.38
N GLY A 257 -5.09 3.92 10.02
CA GLY A 257 -6.19 4.89 9.94
C GLY A 257 -6.49 5.53 11.29
N PHE A 258 -6.53 6.85 11.38
CA PHE A 258 -6.98 7.56 12.59
C PHE A 258 -8.45 7.23 12.90
N ARG A 259 -8.76 6.83 14.14
CA ARG A 259 -10.12 6.64 14.65
C ARG A 259 -10.62 7.83 15.48
N PRO A 260 -11.94 7.98 15.70
CA PRO A 260 -12.52 9.06 16.52
C PRO A 260 -11.96 9.16 17.94
N ALA A 261 -11.51 8.05 18.53
CA ALA A 261 -10.96 8.03 19.88
C ALA A 261 -9.71 8.93 20.06
N LEU A 262 -9.04 9.30 18.97
CA LEU A 262 -7.94 10.26 19.00
C LEU A 262 -8.39 11.72 19.19
N ILE A 263 -9.68 12.03 19.01
CA ILE A 263 -10.20 13.40 19.18
C ILE A 263 -10.24 13.72 20.67
N LYS A 264 -9.41 14.68 21.08
CA LYS A 264 -9.20 15.04 22.47
C LYS A 264 -10.48 15.59 23.11
N ASN A 265 -10.90 14.99 24.22
CA ASN A 265 -12.02 15.45 25.06
C ASN A 265 -13.30 15.75 24.25
N PHE A 266 -13.62 14.90 23.27
CA PHE A 266 -14.65 15.22 22.28
C PHE A 266 -16.05 15.41 22.88
N GLU A 267 -16.45 14.59 23.86
CA GLU A 267 -17.72 14.75 24.57
C GLU A 267 -17.80 16.11 25.28
N ASN A 268 -16.78 16.46 26.09
CA ASN A 268 -16.72 17.77 26.75
C ASN A 268 -16.73 18.93 25.74
N TRP A 269 -16.09 18.74 24.58
CA TRP A 269 -16.11 19.74 23.51
C TRP A 269 -17.52 19.91 22.92
N LYS A 270 -18.26 18.81 22.71
CA LYS A 270 -19.65 18.87 22.24
C LYS A 270 -20.57 19.55 23.26
N ASP A 271 -20.38 19.30 24.55
CA ASP A 271 -21.16 19.94 25.62
C ASP A 271 -20.92 21.45 25.65
N ALA A 272 -19.67 21.88 25.47
CA ALA A 272 -19.31 23.30 25.38
C ALA A 272 -19.74 23.98 24.07
N ASN A 273 -19.98 23.20 23.01
CA ASN A 273 -20.34 23.70 21.68
C ASN A 273 -21.70 23.14 21.25
N PRO A 274 -22.82 23.81 21.60
CA PRO A 274 -24.15 23.38 21.19
C PRO A 274 -24.29 23.42 19.66
N ILE A 275 -25.25 22.68 19.12
CA ILE A 275 -25.56 22.66 17.69
C ILE A 275 -25.97 24.07 17.25
N ARG A 276 -25.30 24.59 16.22
CA ARG A 276 -25.52 25.96 15.70
C ARG A 276 -26.18 25.98 14.33
N ARG A 277 -26.03 24.92 13.53
CA ARG A 277 -26.48 24.85 12.14
C ARG A 277 -27.04 23.47 11.83
N THR A 278 -28.03 23.43 10.96
CA THR A 278 -28.47 22.19 10.29
C THR A 278 -27.67 22.05 9.01
N THR A 279 -26.92 20.96 8.87
CA THR A 279 -26.13 20.65 7.68
C THR A 279 -26.52 19.27 7.14
N ASN A 280 -26.38 19.07 5.84
CA ASN A 280 -26.48 17.73 5.28
C ASN A 280 -25.27 16.92 5.77
N ASP A 281 -25.55 15.81 6.44
CA ASP A 281 -24.52 14.91 6.94
C ASP A 281 -23.85 14.20 5.78
N ILE A 282 -22.54 14.02 5.88
CA ILE A 282 -21.80 13.14 5.01
C ILE A 282 -21.99 11.71 5.52
N SER A 283 -22.37 10.77 4.67
CA SER A 283 -22.44 9.36 5.03
C SER A 283 -21.15 8.62 4.66
N ALA A 284 -20.73 7.70 5.53
CA ALA A 284 -19.62 6.78 5.22
C ALA A 284 -19.97 5.82 4.08
N SER A 285 -21.25 5.43 3.96
CA SER A 285 -21.71 4.61 2.83
C SER A 285 -21.56 5.37 1.51
N ASP A 286 -21.94 6.65 1.49
CA ASP A 286 -21.95 7.45 0.27
C ASP A 286 -20.52 7.71 -0.19
N ILE A 287 -19.60 7.93 0.75
CA ILE A 287 -18.17 8.03 0.44
C ILE A 287 -17.61 6.73 -0.15
N ALA A 288 -18.01 5.58 0.38
CA ALA A 288 -17.58 4.29 -0.14
C ALA A 288 -18.14 4.02 -1.55
N THR A 289 -19.43 4.28 -1.76
CA THR A 289 -20.09 4.08 -3.06
C THR A 289 -19.59 5.04 -4.14
N GLU A 290 -19.40 6.33 -3.82
CA GLU A 290 -18.76 7.29 -4.75
C GLU A 290 -17.34 6.83 -5.10
N ALA A 291 -16.59 6.31 -4.12
CA ALA A 291 -15.25 5.80 -4.36
C ALA A 291 -15.23 4.53 -5.20
N GLU A 292 -16.23 3.67 -5.11
CA GLU A 292 -16.41 2.47 -5.96
C GLU A 292 -16.76 2.84 -7.40
N ASN A 293 -17.62 3.84 -7.62
CA ASN A 293 -17.94 4.30 -8.97
C ASN A 293 -16.72 4.89 -9.68
N ASP A 294 -15.84 5.61 -8.96
CA ASP A 294 -14.56 6.10 -9.50
C ASP A 294 -13.60 4.97 -9.94
N ILE A 295 -13.86 3.71 -9.54
CA ILE A 295 -13.04 2.54 -9.89
C ILE A 295 -13.53 1.88 -11.18
N GLU A 296 -14.82 2.04 -11.53
CA GLU A 296 -15.43 1.41 -12.71
C GLU A 296 -15.25 2.23 -14.01
N ASP A 297 -14.97 3.54 -13.90
CA ASP A 297 -14.68 4.45 -15.02
C ASP A 297 -13.18 4.50 -15.39
#